data_AF-A0AAN9I5K2-F1
#
_entry.id   AF-A0AAN9I5K2-F1
#
_cell.length_a   1.000
_cell.length_b   1.000
_cell.length_c   1.000
_cell.angle_alpha   90.00
_cell.angle_beta   90.00
_cell.angle_gamma   90.00
#
_symmetry.space_group_name_H-M   'P 1'
#
loop_
_entity.id
_entity.type
_entity.pdbx_description
1 polymer ?
#
loop_
_entity_poly.entity_id
_entity_poly.type
_entity_poly.pdbx_seq_one_letter_code
_entity_poly.pdbx_strand_id
1 'polypeptide(L)'
;MAPKKNDGSISKKTRKRGDHGRTIMKSIIQERSRRNALLEVEWNPKGQPINDNTSRFTSYIGLVTRREASILVPDWKDPYHDEAKEEIWQDILNTWNANECHKSFVLSKAGTALNRHRQYLSIHVQNGCVEQPPNKYADIISKEDWLEFVKHCNDPAF
;
A
#
# COMPACT_ATOMS: atom_id res chain seq x y z
N MET A 1 15.05 58.68 17.74
CA MET A 1 13.80 57.89 17.92
C MET A 1 13.92 56.64 17.06
N ALA A 2 13.95 55.47 17.69
CA ALA A 2 14.12 54.18 17.01
C ALA A 2 12.80 53.70 16.38
N PRO A 3 12.81 53.03 15.21
CA PRO A 3 11.63 52.35 14.70
C PRO A 3 11.51 50.96 15.33
N LYS A 4 10.32 50.68 15.90
CA LYS A 4 9.96 49.41 16.53
C LYS A 4 9.86 48.30 15.47
N LYS A 5 10.52 47.17 15.75
CA LYS A 5 10.36 45.91 15.01
C LYS A 5 9.00 45.31 15.35
N ASN A 6 8.12 45.17 14.36
CA ASN A 6 6.94 44.30 14.45
C ASN A 6 7.37 42.89 14.03
N ASP A 7 7.61 42.03 15.02
CA ASP A 7 7.74 40.58 14.82
C ASP A 7 6.33 39.97 14.75
N GLY A 8 5.77 39.98 13.55
CA GLY A 8 4.55 39.24 13.26
C GLY A 8 4.91 37.77 13.04
N SER A 9 4.81 36.96 14.09
CA SER A 9 4.97 35.51 14.01
C SER A 9 3.93 34.92 13.05
N ILE A 10 4.33 34.61 11.82
CA ILE A 10 3.50 33.88 10.85
C ILE A 10 3.42 32.44 11.35
N SER A 11 2.38 32.14 12.12
CA SER A 11 1.97 30.77 12.45
C SER A 11 1.62 30.06 11.13
N LYS A 12 2.52 29.20 10.65
CA LYS A 12 2.25 28.29 9.53
C LYS A 12 1.21 27.28 9.99
N LYS A 13 -0.08 27.60 9.78
CA LYS A 13 -1.16 26.62 9.87
C LYS A 13 -0.88 25.51 8.85
N THR A 14 -0.36 24.39 9.32
CA THR A 14 -0.29 23.15 8.53
C THR A 14 -1.71 22.76 8.21
N ARG A 15 -2.10 22.86 6.93
CA ARG A 15 -3.38 22.32 6.47
C ARG A 15 -3.30 20.82 6.70
N LYS A 16 -4.09 20.28 7.64
CA LYS A 16 -4.31 18.84 7.75
C LYS A 16 -4.75 18.37 6.37
N ARG A 17 -3.92 17.56 5.71
CA ARG A 17 -4.30 16.90 4.46
C ARG A 17 -5.52 16.05 4.79
N GLY A 18 -6.63 16.28 4.09
CA GLY A 18 -7.85 15.49 4.30
C GLY A 18 -7.56 14.00 4.13
N ASP A 19 -8.43 13.14 4.66
CA ASP A 19 -8.31 11.69 4.44
C ASP A 19 -8.47 11.43 2.93
N HIS A 20 -7.35 11.12 2.26
CA HIS A 20 -7.39 10.75 0.85
C HIS A 20 -7.89 9.32 0.80
N GLY A 21 -9.00 9.08 0.08
CA GLY A 21 -9.46 7.72 -0.20
C GLY A 21 -8.35 6.85 -0.80
N ARG A 22 -8.53 5.53 -0.76
CA ARG A 22 -7.53 4.58 -1.28
C ARG A 22 -7.18 4.92 -2.72
N THR A 23 -5.89 5.03 -3.02
CA THR A 23 -5.38 5.18 -4.39
C THR A 23 -5.78 3.97 -5.21
N ILE A 24 -6.53 4.16 -6.31
CA ILE A 24 -6.94 3.07 -7.24
C ILE A 24 -6.06 3.06 -8.50
N MET A 25 -5.15 4.04 -8.67
CA MET A 25 -4.26 4.19 -9.84
C MET A 25 -5.00 4.04 -11.19
N LYS A 26 -6.20 4.63 -11.30
CA LYS A 26 -7.08 4.51 -12.49
C LYS A 26 -6.37 4.81 -13.82
N SER A 27 -5.39 5.70 -13.82
CA SER A 27 -4.58 5.99 -15.01
C SER A 27 -3.83 4.75 -15.51
N ILE A 28 -3.25 3.96 -14.62
CA ILE A 28 -2.51 2.74 -14.98
C ILE A 28 -3.46 1.70 -15.56
N ILE A 29 -4.62 1.50 -14.92
CA ILE A 29 -5.65 0.57 -15.40
C ILE A 29 -6.10 0.98 -16.81
N GLN A 30 -6.35 2.28 -17.03
CA GLN A 30 -6.73 2.79 -18.34
C GLN A 30 -5.59 2.73 -19.37
N GLU A 31 -4.34 3.01 -18.97
CA GLU A 31 -3.17 2.92 -19.83
C GLU A 31 -2.97 1.47 -20.29
N ARG A 32 -3.13 0.48 -19.39
CA ARG A 32 -3.14 -0.96 -19.72
C ARG A 32 -4.23 -1.33 -20.72
N SER A 33 -5.45 -0.82 -20.55
CA SER A 33 -6.56 -1.12 -21.48
C SER A 33 -6.39 -0.44 -22.85
N ARG A 34 -5.68 0.69 -22.94
CA ARG A 34 -5.52 1.47 -24.17
C ARG A 34 -4.27 1.12 -24.97
N ARG A 35 -3.17 0.83 -24.28
CA ARG A 35 -1.90 0.45 -24.89
C ARG A 35 -1.80 -1.05 -24.83
N ASN A 36 -1.65 -1.69 -25.98
CA ASN A 36 -1.31 -3.11 -26.06
C ASN A 36 0.18 -3.35 -25.66
N ALA A 37 0.67 -2.59 -24.67
CA ALA A 37 2.08 -2.51 -24.28
C ALA A 37 2.21 -2.29 -22.76
N LEU A 38 3.25 -2.89 -22.19
CA LEU A 38 3.58 -2.81 -20.77
C LEU A 38 4.12 -1.42 -20.40
N LEU A 39 3.94 -1.02 -19.13
CA LEU A 39 4.54 0.19 -18.59
C LEU A 39 6.04 -0.02 -18.32
N GLU A 40 6.87 0.94 -18.74
CA GLU A 40 8.31 0.86 -18.56
C GLU A 40 8.75 1.21 -17.14
N VAL A 41 9.61 0.37 -16.57
CA VAL A 41 10.35 0.61 -15.33
C VAL A 41 11.79 0.18 -15.56
N GLU A 42 12.72 1.10 -15.33
CA GLU A 42 14.15 0.83 -15.49
C GLU A 42 14.74 0.26 -14.22
N TRP A 43 15.68 -0.67 -14.37
CA TRP A 43 16.27 -1.42 -13.28
C TRP A 43 17.77 -1.18 -13.20
N ASN A 44 18.30 -1.02 -12.00
CA ASN A 44 19.74 -1.03 -11.78
C ASN A 44 20.28 -2.48 -11.73
N PRO A 45 21.61 -2.68 -11.76
CA PRO A 45 22.21 -4.01 -11.67
C PRO A 45 21.89 -4.79 -10.39
N LYS A 46 21.30 -4.15 -9.38
CA LYS A 46 20.84 -4.77 -8.12
C LYS A 46 19.35 -5.15 -8.17
N GLY A 47 18.69 -5.03 -9.32
CA GLY A 47 17.27 -5.34 -9.48
C GLY A 47 16.34 -4.34 -8.79
N GLN A 48 16.78 -3.08 -8.62
CA GLN A 48 15.95 -2.01 -8.05
C GLN A 48 15.52 -1.02 -9.13
N PRO A 49 14.28 -0.50 -9.07
CA PRO A 49 13.77 0.49 -10.01
C PRO A 49 14.47 1.85 -9.79
N ILE A 50 14.86 2.53 -10.89
CA ILE A 50 15.66 3.77 -10.84
C ILE A 50 15.10 4.97 -11.63
N ASN A 51 14.00 4.83 -12.37
CA ASN A 51 13.43 5.93 -13.17
C ASN A 51 12.25 6.65 -12.49
N ASP A 52 11.68 7.65 -13.16
CA ASP A 52 10.54 8.45 -12.68
C ASP A 52 9.29 7.61 -12.38
N ASN A 53 9.17 6.43 -13.00
CA ASN A 53 8.07 5.51 -12.75
C ASN A 53 8.26 4.70 -11.45
N THR A 54 9.41 4.76 -10.78
CA THR A 54 9.69 4.00 -9.54
C THR A 54 8.62 4.20 -8.46
N SER A 55 8.17 5.44 -8.26
CA SER A 55 7.12 5.74 -7.27
C SER A 55 5.76 5.17 -7.69
N ARG A 56 5.42 5.23 -8.98
CA ARG A 56 4.19 4.63 -9.53
C ARG A 56 4.23 3.11 -9.40
N PHE A 57 5.35 2.48 -9.76
CA PHE A 57 5.58 1.05 -9.68
C PHE A 57 5.45 0.53 -8.24
N THR A 58 6.16 1.14 -7.29
CA THR A 58 6.09 0.73 -5.88
C THR A 58 4.71 0.98 -5.25
N SER A 59 4.02 2.05 -5.65
CA SER A 59 2.64 2.30 -5.24
C SER A 59 1.68 1.26 -5.81
N TYR A 60 1.90 0.82 -7.05
CA TYR A 60 1.11 -0.20 -7.72
C TYR A 60 1.30 -1.57 -7.07
N ILE A 61 2.54 -1.96 -6.73
CA ILE A 61 2.79 -3.18 -5.93
C ILE A 61 1.94 -3.14 -4.66
N GLY A 62 2.00 -2.04 -3.90
CA GLY A 62 1.22 -1.93 -2.67
C GLY A 62 -0.30 -1.94 -2.88
N LEU A 63 -0.80 -1.43 -4.03
CA LEU A 63 -2.21 -1.52 -4.40
C LEU A 63 -2.62 -2.98 -4.56
N VAL A 64 -1.91 -3.73 -5.38
CA VAL A 64 -2.21 -5.14 -5.68
C VAL A 64 -2.05 -5.98 -4.41
N THR A 65 -0.99 -5.77 -3.62
CA THR A 65 -0.82 -6.49 -2.35
C THR A 65 -1.99 -6.33 -1.40
N ARG A 66 -2.56 -5.12 -1.25
CA ARG A 66 -3.71 -4.94 -0.35
C ARG A 66 -4.98 -5.60 -0.85
N ARG A 67 -5.07 -5.89 -2.14
CA ARG A 67 -6.22 -6.58 -2.75
C ARG A 67 -6.09 -8.09 -2.59
N GLU A 68 -4.90 -8.64 -2.79
CA GLU A 68 -4.69 -10.08 -2.85
C GLU A 68 -4.25 -10.70 -1.50
N ALA A 69 -3.48 -9.97 -0.67
CA ALA A 69 -2.93 -10.53 0.56
C ALA A 69 -3.90 -10.40 1.74
N SER A 70 -4.08 -11.49 2.48
CA SER A 70 -4.93 -11.52 3.67
C SER A 70 -4.36 -10.70 4.83
N ILE A 71 -5.21 -9.94 5.50
CA ILE A 71 -4.86 -9.19 6.71
C ILE A 71 -4.75 -10.09 7.95
N LEU A 72 -5.33 -11.29 7.90
CA LEU A 72 -5.38 -12.23 9.02
C LEU A 72 -4.03 -12.87 9.30
N VAL A 73 -3.22 -13.10 8.26
CA VAL A 73 -1.92 -13.76 8.39
C VAL A 73 -0.80 -12.72 8.44
N PRO A 74 -0.16 -12.50 9.61
CA PRO A 74 0.82 -11.43 9.82
C PRO A 74 2.15 -11.68 9.10
N ASP A 75 2.63 -12.92 9.06
CA ASP A 75 3.92 -13.24 8.48
C ASP A 75 3.80 -13.39 6.97
N TRP A 76 4.48 -12.52 6.21
CA TRP A 76 4.53 -12.60 4.76
C TRP A 76 5.24 -13.86 4.25
N LYS A 77 6.09 -14.47 5.07
CA LYS A 77 6.77 -15.73 4.72
C LYS A 77 5.88 -16.94 4.90
N ASP A 78 4.71 -16.79 5.52
CA ASP A 78 3.74 -17.87 5.68
C ASP A 78 3.30 -18.40 4.30
N PRO A 79 3.23 -19.74 4.11
CA PRO A 79 2.74 -20.36 2.89
C PRO A 79 1.30 -20.00 2.52
N TYR A 80 0.48 -19.56 3.48
CA TYR A 80 -0.88 -19.08 3.21
C TYR A 80 -0.90 -17.95 2.17
N HIS A 81 0.17 -17.17 2.08
CA HIS A 81 0.30 -16.09 1.09
C HIS A 81 0.84 -16.55 -0.26
N ASP A 82 1.10 -17.83 -0.51
CA ASP A 82 1.75 -18.28 -1.75
C ASP A 82 0.90 -18.04 -3.00
N GLU A 83 -0.41 -18.26 -2.92
CA GLU A 83 -1.34 -17.92 -4.00
C GLU A 83 -1.36 -16.40 -4.25
N ALA A 84 -1.50 -15.61 -3.18
CA ALA A 84 -1.45 -14.14 -3.27
C ALA A 84 -0.13 -13.62 -3.84
N LYS A 85 1.02 -14.23 -3.48
CA LYS A 85 2.34 -13.90 -4.03
C LYS A 85 2.38 -14.11 -5.53
N GLU A 86 1.82 -15.21 -6.01
CA GLU A 86 1.79 -15.51 -7.44
C GLU A 86 0.84 -14.56 -8.18
N GLU A 87 -0.37 -14.32 -7.66
CA GLU A 87 -1.30 -13.34 -8.25
C GLU A 87 -0.72 -11.92 -8.32
N ILE A 88 -0.05 -11.47 -7.24
CA ILE A 88 0.68 -10.20 -7.24
C ILE A 88 1.73 -10.19 -8.34
N TRP A 89 2.48 -11.27 -8.51
CA TRP A 89 3.52 -11.36 -9.54
C TRP A 89 2.95 -11.33 -10.95
N GLN A 90 1.89 -12.09 -11.21
CA GLN A 90 1.22 -12.12 -12.50
C GLN A 90 0.58 -10.77 -12.85
N ASP A 91 -0.06 -10.07 -11.91
CA ASP A 91 -0.61 -8.73 -12.16
C ASP A 91 0.51 -7.73 -12.54
N ILE A 92 1.68 -7.84 -11.88
CA ILE A 92 2.85 -7.02 -12.21
C ILE A 92 3.37 -7.31 -13.62
N LEU A 93 3.55 -8.57 -14.00
CA LEU A 93 3.98 -8.96 -15.36
C LEU A 93 3.01 -8.49 -16.44
N ASN A 94 1.72 -8.49 -16.14
CA ASN A 94 0.67 -8.02 -17.06
C ASN A 94 0.59 -6.50 -17.19
N THR A 95 1.26 -5.75 -16.31
CA THR A 95 1.14 -4.29 -16.23
C THR A 95 2.46 -3.58 -16.53
N TRP A 96 3.59 -4.17 -16.14
CA TRP A 96 4.91 -3.56 -16.16
C TRP A 96 5.91 -4.43 -16.91
N ASN A 97 6.86 -3.78 -17.59
CA ASN A 97 8.00 -4.44 -18.20
C ASN A 97 8.97 -4.91 -17.10
N ALA A 98 8.66 -6.06 -16.51
CA ALA A 98 9.44 -6.75 -15.49
C ALA A 98 9.74 -8.17 -15.95
N ASN A 99 10.74 -8.80 -15.32
CA ASN A 99 11.14 -10.17 -15.60
C ASN A 99 11.43 -10.90 -14.29
N GLU A 100 11.66 -12.21 -14.36
CA GLU A 100 11.78 -13.08 -13.18
C GLU A 100 12.86 -12.64 -12.18
N CYS A 101 13.95 -12.01 -12.63
CA CYS A 101 15.00 -11.55 -11.70
C CYS A 101 14.54 -10.41 -10.79
N HIS A 102 13.41 -9.75 -11.12
CA HIS A 102 12.79 -8.71 -10.32
C HIS A 102 11.74 -9.23 -9.33
N LYS A 103 11.32 -10.51 -9.42
CA LYS A 103 10.27 -11.09 -8.57
C LYS A 103 10.59 -10.94 -7.09
N SER A 104 11.84 -11.18 -6.70
CA SER A 104 12.29 -11.05 -5.30
C SER A 104 12.10 -9.63 -4.76
N PHE A 105 12.41 -8.59 -5.56
CA PHE A 105 12.18 -7.19 -5.21
C PHE A 105 10.69 -6.91 -5.03
N VAL A 106 9.86 -7.34 -5.98
CA VAL A 106 8.40 -7.14 -5.96
C VAL A 106 7.79 -7.75 -4.71
N LEU A 107 8.08 -9.03 -4.42
CA LEU A 107 7.54 -9.73 -3.26
C LEU A 107 8.06 -9.15 -1.94
N SER A 108 9.31 -8.66 -1.89
CA SER A 108 9.83 -7.95 -0.72
C SER A 108 9.06 -6.65 -0.46
N LYS A 109 8.75 -5.89 -1.51
CA LYS A 109 7.94 -4.67 -1.42
C LYS A 109 6.49 -4.97 -1.05
N ALA A 110 5.92 -6.06 -1.55
CA ALA A 110 4.60 -6.54 -1.17
C ALA A 110 4.54 -6.82 0.34
N GLY A 111 5.45 -7.63 0.90
CA GLY A 111 5.47 -7.90 2.34
C GLY A 111 5.59 -6.61 3.19
N THR A 112 6.40 -5.66 2.75
CA THR A 112 6.48 -4.33 3.40
C THR A 112 5.14 -3.58 3.34
N ALA A 113 4.43 -3.65 2.20
CA ALA A 113 3.14 -3.01 2.02
C ALA A 113 2.04 -3.66 2.89
N LEU A 114 2.03 -4.99 3.00
CA LEU A 114 1.13 -5.73 3.88
C LEU A 114 1.34 -5.31 5.34
N ASN A 115 2.59 -5.31 5.83
CA ASN A 115 2.91 -4.93 7.21
C ASN A 115 2.45 -3.51 7.54
N ARG A 116 2.69 -2.55 6.64
CA ARG A 116 2.21 -1.16 6.81
C ARG A 116 0.69 -1.08 6.80
N HIS A 117 0.03 -1.89 5.97
CA HIS A 117 -1.43 -1.93 5.91
C HIS A 117 -2.02 -2.47 7.22
N ARG A 118 -1.52 -3.62 7.69
CA ARG A 118 -1.93 -4.22 8.97
C ARG A 118 -1.69 -3.24 10.13
N GLN A 119 -0.52 -2.60 10.18
CA GLN A 119 -0.23 -1.59 11.21
C GLN A 119 -1.26 -0.44 11.20
N TYR A 120 -1.63 0.06 10.02
CA TYR A 120 -2.66 1.09 9.90
C TYR A 120 -4.02 0.60 10.43
N LEU A 121 -4.40 -0.64 10.11
CA LEU A 121 -5.66 -1.24 10.57
C LEU A 121 -5.64 -1.47 12.10
N SER A 122 -4.54 -1.97 12.66
CA SER A 122 -4.40 -2.15 14.11
C SER A 122 -4.52 -0.83 14.87
N ILE A 123 -3.93 0.27 14.35
CA ILE A 123 -4.11 1.61 14.91
C ILE A 123 -5.59 2.03 14.85
N HIS A 124 -6.32 1.68 13.77
CA HIS A 124 -7.74 1.95 13.68
C HIS A 124 -8.55 1.24 14.78
N VAL A 125 -8.25 -0.04 15.01
CA VAL A 125 -8.87 -0.84 16.09
C VAL A 125 -8.55 -0.26 17.46
N GLN A 126 -7.28 0.10 17.72
CA GLN A 126 -6.83 0.69 18.99
C GLN A 126 -7.51 2.05 19.30
N ASN A 127 -7.97 2.76 18.27
CA ASN A 127 -8.75 4.00 18.43
C ASN A 127 -10.24 3.74 18.70
N GLY A 128 -10.65 2.48 18.92
CA GLY A 128 -12.03 2.09 19.23
C GLY A 128 -12.92 1.87 18.01
N CYS A 129 -12.38 1.96 16.79
CA CYS A 129 -13.14 1.73 15.56
C CYS A 129 -13.16 0.23 15.22
N VAL A 130 -14.03 -0.53 15.89
CA VAL A 130 -14.06 -2.01 15.82
C VAL A 130 -15.19 -2.59 14.97
N GLU A 131 -16.28 -1.85 14.76
CA GLU A 131 -17.49 -2.39 14.12
C GLU A 131 -17.32 -2.61 12.61
N GLN A 132 -16.52 -1.76 11.95
CA GLN A 132 -16.34 -1.77 10.51
C GLN A 132 -14.89 -1.42 10.15
N PRO A 133 -14.36 -1.96 9.03
CA PRO A 133 -13.07 -1.55 8.52
C PRO A 133 -13.13 -0.06 8.11
N PRO A 134 -11.98 0.62 8.02
CA PRO A 134 -11.91 1.97 7.48
C PRO A 134 -12.61 2.05 6.12
N ASN A 135 -13.46 3.06 5.91
CA ASN A 135 -14.27 3.22 4.68
C ASN A 135 -13.49 3.02 3.37
N LYS A 136 -12.22 3.43 3.34
CA LYS A 136 -11.35 3.31 2.16
C LYS A 136 -10.91 1.87 1.81
N TYR A 137 -11.21 0.90 2.67
CA TYR A 137 -10.90 -0.52 2.50
C TYR A 137 -12.13 -1.41 2.66
N ALA A 138 -13.32 -0.84 2.87
CA ALA A 138 -14.57 -1.59 3.03
C ALA A 138 -14.96 -2.39 1.78
N ASP A 139 -14.38 -2.07 0.62
CA ASP A 139 -14.59 -2.78 -0.65
C ASP A 139 -13.69 -4.01 -0.84
N ILE A 140 -12.63 -4.15 -0.04
CA ILE A 140 -11.64 -5.23 -0.17
C ILE A 140 -11.47 -6.07 1.10
N ILE A 141 -11.93 -5.58 2.26
CA ILE A 141 -11.90 -6.32 3.52
C ILE A 141 -13.33 -6.76 3.79
N SER A 142 -13.57 -8.08 3.82
CA SER A 142 -14.88 -8.62 4.20
C SER A 142 -15.20 -8.29 5.66
N LYS A 143 -16.49 -8.30 6.01
CA LYS A 143 -16.88 -8.04 7.41
C LYS A 143 -16.36 -9.15 8.32
N GLU A 144 -16.35 -10.37 7.82
CA GLU A 144 -15.87 -11.57 8.49
C GLU A 144 -14.38 -11.44 8.82
N ASP A 145 -13.55 -11.15 7.81
CA ASP A 145 -12.10 -10.95 8.00
C ASP A 145 -11.81 -9.76 8.91
N TRP A 146 -12.61 -8.70 8.83
CA TRP A 146 -12.45 -7.56 9.72
C TRP A 146 -12.67 -7.93 11.18
N LEU A 147 -13.75 -8.65 11.49
CA LEU A 147 -14.06 -9.07 12.85
C LEU A 147 -13.01 -10.03 13.40
N GLU A 148 -12.47 -10.92 12.57
CA GLU A 148 -11.38 -11.81 12.96
C GLU A 148 -10.07 -11.03 13.20
N PHE A 149 -9.73 -10.08 12.33
CA PHE A 149 -8.60 -9.19 12.53
C PHE A 149 -8.70 -8.37 13.83
N VAL A 150 -9.90 -7.88 14.17
CA VAL A 150 -10.16 -7.17 15.43
C VAL A 150 -9.93 -8.08 16.64
N LYS A 151 -10.35 -9.35 16.57
CA LYS A 151 -10.06 -10.33 17.64
C LYS A 151 -8.55 -10.50 17.81
N HIS A 152 -7.81 -10.68 16.71
CA HIS A 152 -6.35 -10.79 16.74
C HIS A 152 -5.66 -9.55 17.33
N CYS A 153 -6.17 -8.34 17.08
CA CYS A 153 -5.59 -7.12 17.65
C CYS A 153 -5.82 -6.97 19.16
N ASN A 154 -6.83 -7.63 19.72
CA ASN A 154 -7.20 -7.54 21.13
C ASN A 154 -6.70 -8.74 21.96
N ASP A 155 -6.15 -9.77 21.31
CA ASP A 155 -5.57 -10.91 21.99
C ASP A 155 -4.15 -10.55 22.49
N PRO A 156 -3.90 -10.54 23.81
CA PRO A 156 -2.56 -10.25 24.34
C PRO A 156 -1.55 -11.39 24.11
N ALA A 157 -1.99 -12.56 23.66
CA ALA A 157 -1.16 -13.75 23.50
C ALA A 157 -0.56 -13.93 22.08
N PHE A 158 -0.80 -12.99 21.16
CA PHE A 158 -0.31 -13.01 19.78
C PHE A 158 0.62 -11.84 19.44
#